data_AF-A0AAU8VYK7-F1
#
_entry.id   AF-A0AAU8VYK7-F1
#
_cell.length_a   1.000
_cell.length_b   1.000
_cell.length_c   1.000
_cell.angle_alpha   90.00
_cell.angle_beta   90.00
_cell.angle_gamma   90.00
#
_symmetry.space_group_name_H-M   'P 1'
#
loop_
_entity.id
_entity.type
_entity.pdbx_description
1 polymer ?
#
loop_
_entity_poly.entity_id
_entity_poly.type
_entity_poly.pdbx_seq_one_letter_code
_entity_poly.pdbx_strand_id
1 'polypeptide(L)'
;MSWSHYRFQDDASIEGVEFEYDEEDEFAGIKNTYPDEMLKELVERTPGYHGWQQEFWLAHCGDFCAFIGYVGWNDIKDRLDEFANLEEDCENFGIRNSDLAKCLQKGGDCQGYLFRCLHCGKLRLWGDFS
;
A
#
# COMPACT_ATOMS: atom_id res chain seq x y z
N MET A 1 -0.27 -24.88 -15.94
CA MET A 1 -1.04 -23.83 -15.25
C MET A 1 -0.11 -22.64 -15.14
N SER A 2 -0.28 -21.65 -16.02
CA SER A 2 0.59 -20.47 -16.07
C SER A 2 0.13 -19.53 -14.96
N TRP A 3 0.88 -19.48 -13.85
CA TRP A 3 0.72 -18.40 -12.89
C TRP A 3 1.38 -17.19 -13.53
N SER A 4 0.59 -16.23 -14.00
CA SER A 4 1.11 -14.91 -14.31
C SER A 4 1.69 -14.36 -13.00
N HIS A 5 3.02 -14.38 -12.87
CA HIS A 5 3.71 -13.69 -11.79
C HIS A 5 3.53 -12.21 -12.09
N TYR A 6 2.58 -11.58 -11.42
CA TYR A 6 2.48 -10.14 -11.45
C TYR A 6 3.62 -9.57 -10.63
N ARG A 7 4.57 -8.96 -11.34
CA ARG A 7 5.69 -8.23 -10.77
C ARG A 7 5.18 -6.86 -10.37
N PHE A 8 5.48 -6.42 -9.15
CA PHE A 8 5.33 -5.04 -8.74
C PHE A 8 6.23 -4.18 -9.66
N GLN A 9 5.69 -3.11 -10.27
CA GLN A 9 6.29 -2.48 -11.45
C GLN A 9 6.97 -1.12 -11.20
N ASP A 10 6.82 -0.49 -10.03
CA ASP A 10 7.34 0.88 -9.83
C ASP A 10 7.76 1.15 -8.39
N ASP A 11 9.05 1.47 -8.20
CA ASP A 11 9.65 1.79 -6.90
C ASP A 11 9.01 3.03 -6.26
N ALA A 12 8.49 3.97 -7.05
CA ALA A 12 7.85 5.18 -6.52
C ALA A 12 6.43 4.96 -6.02
N SER A 13 5.88 3.75 -6.19
CA SER A 13 4.61 3.38 -5.58
C SER A 13 4.83 2.70 -4.22
N ILE A 14 5.91 3.03 -3.51
CA ILE A 14 6.26 2.48 -2.20
C ILE A 14 6.31 3.61 -1.17
N GLU A 15 5.64 3.43 -0.03
CA GLU A 15 5.65 4.38 1.08
C GLU A 15 7.08 4.64 1.58
N GLY A 16 7.56 5.87 1.44
CA GLY A 16 8.91 6.28 1.82
C GLY A 16 9.95 6.24 0.68
N VAL A 17 9.50 6.02 -0.55
CA VAL A 17 10.30 6.16 -1.77
C VAL A 17 9.73 7.30 -2.60
N GLU A 18 10.56 8.29 -2.92
CA GLU A 18 10.15 9.52 -3.61
C GLU A 18 11.05 9.77 -4.83
N PHE A 19 10.48 10.33 -5.90
CA PHE A 19 11.28 10.82 -7.03
C PHE A 19 11.90 12.18 -6.69
N GLU A 20 13.18 12.33 -7.02
CA GLU A 20 13.89 13.60 -6.95
C GLU A 20 14.03 14.20 -8.35
N TYR A 21 13.75 15.48 -8.44
CA TYR A 21 13.90 16.30 -9.65
C TYR A 21 14.90 17.41 -9.36
N ASP A 22 15.70 17.78 -10.36
CA ASP A 22 16.64 18.88 -10.24
C ASP A 22 15.98 20.25 -10.45
N GLU A 23 16.78 21.31 -10.47
CA GLU A 23 16.29 22.70 -10.63
C GLU A 23 15.64 22.96 -12.01
N GLU A 24 15.89 22.10 -13.00
CA GLU A 24 15.34 22.18 -14.35
C GLU A 24 14.11 21.26 -14.53
N ASP A 25 13.60 20.67 -13.44
CA ASP A 25 12.51 19.69 -13.42
C ASP A 25 12.86 18.39 -14.17
N GLU A 26 14.17 18.10 -14.33
CA GLU A 26 14.65 16.84 -14.89
C GLU A 26 14.76 15.78 -13.78
N PHE A 27 14.50 14.52 -14.14
CA PHE A 27 14.62 13.39 -13.21
C PHE A 27 16.07 13.24 -12.73
N ALA A 28 16.29 13.44 -11.43
CA ALA A 28 17.61 13.39 -10.80
C ALA A 28 17.87 12.06 -10.08
N GLY A 29 16.82 11.34 -9.67
CA GLY A 29 16.95 10.04 -9.03
C GLY A 29 15.76 9.65 -8.16
N ILE A 30 16.00 8.67 -7.30
CA ILE A 30 15.04 8.19 -6.30
C ILE A 30 15.64 8.41 -4.92
N LYS A 31 14.88 9.06 -4.05
CA LYS A 31 15.16 9.13 -2.63
C LYS A 31 14.48 7.97 -1.94
N ASN A 32 15.30 7.06 -1.44
CA ASN A 32 14.85 5.86 -0.77
C ASN A 32 15.13 5.93 0.74
N THR A 33 14.09 5.78 1.57
CA THR A 33 14.22 5.78 3.04
C THR A 33 14.76 4.45 3.58
N TYR A 34 14.73 3.37 2.79
CA TYR A 34 15.12 2.02 3.20
C TYR A 34 16.43 1.58 2.51
N PRO A 35 17.12 0.55 3.03
CA PRO A 35 18.21 -0.09 2.31
C PRO A 35 17.77 -0.62 0.93
N ASP A 36 18.61 -0.45 -0.09
CA ASP A 36 18.32 -0.90 -1.47
C ASP A 36 17.97 -2.38 -1.58
N GLU A 37 18.61 -3.23 -0.75
CA GLU A 37 18.32 -4.67 -0.71
C GLU A 37 16.87 -4.98 -0.28
N MET A 38 16.26 -4.12 0.55
CA MET A 38 14.86 -4.28 0.93
C MET A 38 13.94 -3.97 -0.23
N LEU A 39 14.23 -2.92 -1.01
CA LEU A 39 13.45 -2.58 -2.21
C LEU A 39 13.56 -3.70 -3.24
N LYS A 40 14.78 -4.20 -3.43
CA LYS A 40 15.02 -5.31 -4.36
C LYS A 40 14.24 -6.57 -3.97
N GLU A 41 14.23 -6.93 -2.69
CA GLU A 41 13.44 -8.07 -2.21
C GLU A 41 11.94 -7.84 -2.44
N LEU A 42 11.45 -6.61 -2.23
CA LEU A 42 10.05 -6.28 -2.48
C LEU A 42 9.70 -6.38 -3.97
N VAL A 43 10.42 -5.66 -4.83
CA VAL A 43 10.10 -5.47 -6.25
C VAL A 43 10.38 -6.74 -7.08
N GLU A 44 11.45 -7.47 -6.76
CA GLU A 44 11.88 -8.61 -7.57
C GLU A 44 11.35 -9.95 -7.05
N ARG A 45 11.03 -10.07 -5.75
CA ARG A 45 10.80 -11.36 -5.08
C ARG A 45 9.49 -11.45 -4.31
N THR A 46 8.76 -10.34 -4.17
CA THR A 46 7.42 -10.35 -3.59
C THR A 46 6.39 -10.22 -4.72
N PRO A 47 5.41 -11.13 -4.82
CA PRO A 47 4.31 -10.97 -5.77
C PRO A 47 3.52 -9.70 -5.47
N GLY A 48 3.19 -8.94 -6.52
CA GLY A 48 2.31 -7.77 -6.43
C GLY A 48 0.85 -8.10 -6.08
N TYR A 49 0.01 -7.07 -5.97
CA TYR A 49 -1.44 -7.22 -5.78
C TYR A 49 -2.20 -6.30 -6.73
N HIS A 50 -3.33 -6.73 -7.30
CA HIS A 50 -4.03 -5.94 -8.30
C HIS A 50 -4.86 -4.79 -7.72
N GLY A 51 -4.35 -3.58 -7.94
CA GLY A 51 -5.08 -2.33 -7.85
C GLY A 51 -6.10 -2.14 -8.99
N TRP A 52 -7.12 -1.31 -8.79
CA TRP A 52 -7.81 -0.65 -9.91
C TRP A 52 -6.92 0.42 -10.52
N GLN A 53 -6.19 1.14 -9.67
CA GLN A 53 -5.15 2.10 -10.01
C GLN A 53 -3.77 1.47 -9.80
N GLN A 54 -2.73 2.30 -9.82
CA GLN A 54 -1.37 1.89 -9.51
C GLN A 54 -1.30 1.30 -8.09
N GLU A 55 -0.69 0.12 -7.96
CA GLU A 55 -0.47 -0.58 -6.69
C GLU A 55 0.44 0.26 -5.79
N PHE A 56 0.08 0.45 -4.51
CA PHE A 56 0.89 1.21 -3.55
C PHE A 56 1.27 0.34 -2.35
N TRP A 57 2.56 0.24 -2.06
CA TRP A 57 3.07 -0.65 -1.01
C TRP A 57 3.34 0.09 0.30
N LEU A 58 2.68 -0.33 1.38
CA LEU A 58 2.79 0.30 2.68
C LEU A 58 3.96 -0.26 3.51
N ALA A 59 4.53 0.59 4.36
CA ALA A 59 5.65 0.27 5.24
C ALA A 59 5.31 0.64 6.68
N HIS A 60 5.84 -0.10 7.66
CA HIS A 60 5.65 0.22 9.07
C HIS A 60 6.79 -0.35 9.90
N CYS A 61 7.15 0.33 11.00
CA CYS A 61 8.29 -0.06 11.84
C CYS A 61 9.63 -0.17 11.09
N GLY A 62 9.82 0.61 10.02
CA GLY A 62 11.06 0.63 9.24
C GLY A 62 11.19 -0.54 8.24
N ASP A 63 10.09 -1.21 7.90
CA ASP A 63 10.07 -2.34 6.96
C ASP A 63 8.78 -2.34 6.14
N PHE A 64 8.79 -3.02 4.99
CA PHE A 64 7.62 -3.17 4.14
C PHE A 64 6.61 -4.12 4.79
N CYS A 65 5.34 -3.73 4.75
CA CYS A 65 4.27 -4.58 5.28
C CYS A 65 3.99 -5.73 4.30
N ALA A 66 3.51 -6.87 4.81
CA ALA A 66 3.02 -7.94 3.97
C ALA A 66 1.59 -7.64 3.49
N PHE A 67 1.35 -7.70 2.17
CA PHE A 67 -0.01 -7.73 1.64
C PHE A 67 -0.72 -9.03 2.07
N ILE A 68 -1.90 -8.90 2.67
CA ILE A 68 -2.67 -10.05 3.20
C ILE A 68 -4.06 -10.20 2.60
N GLY A 69 -4.49 -9.28 1.73
CA GLY A 69 -5.64 -9.49 0.87
C GLY A 69 -6.52 -8.27 0.64
N TYR A 70 -7.51 -8.47 -0.24
CA TYR A 70 -8.54 -7.50 -0.59
C TYR A 70 -9.67 -7.50 0.45
N VAL A 71 -10.07 -6.32 0.90
CA VAL A 71 -11.07 -6.13 1.96
C VAL A 71 -12.12 -5.07 1.60
N GLY A 72 -13.33 -5.27 2.12
CA GLY A 72 -14.35 -4.23 2.24
C GLY A 72 -14.57 -3.86 3.72
N TRP A 73 -15.48 -2.92 3.98
CA TRP A 73 -15.81 -2.48 5.33
C TRP A 73 -16.17 -3.62 6.29
N ASN A 74 -16.98 -4.58 5.81
CA ASN A 74 -17.41 -5.72 6.63
C ASN A 74 -16.27 -6.65 7.05
N ASP A 75 -15.13 -6.63 6.35
CA ASP A 75 -13.97 -7.47 6.68
C ASP A 75 -13.10 -6.84 7.79
N ILE A 76 -13.20 -5.52 8.02
CA ILE A 76 -12.30 -4.78 8.92
C ILE A 76 -12.99 -4.07 10.08
N LYS A 77 -14.31 -3.83 10.01
CA LYS A 77 -15.07 -3.01 10.97
C LYS A 77 -14.96 -3.46 12.44
N ASP A 78 -14.69 -4.75 12.67
CA ASP A 78 -14.61 -5.34 14.01
C ASP A 78 -13.15 -5.43 14.52
N ARG A 79 -12.19 -4.84 13.79
CA ARG A 79 -10.74 -4.93 14.05
C ARG A 79 -10.04 -3.57 13.94
N LEU A 80 -10.77 -2.47 14.11
CA LEU A 80 -10.25 -1.11 13.88
C LEU A 80 -9.10 -0.75 14.83
N ASP A 81 -9.08 -1.33 16.03
CA ASP A 81 -8.02 -1.16 17.04
C ASP A 81 -6.72 -1.91 16.69
N GLU A 82 -6.76 -2.83 15.73
CA GLU A 82 -5.57 -3.53 15.25
C GLU A 82 -4.74 -2.70 14.25
N PHE A 83 -5.27 -1.58 13.75
CA PHE A 83 -4.56 -0.73 12.80
C PHE A 83 -3.47 0.11 13.49
N ALA A 84 -2.38 0.37 12.76
CA ALA A 84 -1.32 1.24 13.24
C ALA A 84 -1.79 2.69 13.33
N ASN A 85 -2.37 3.20 12.24
CA ASN A 85 -2.99 4.52 12.17
C ASN A 85 -4.02 4.55 11.02
N LEU A 86 -5.23 4.07 11.28
CA LEU A 86 -6.27 3.97 10.24
C LEU A 86 -6.71 5.35 9.71
N GLU A 87 -6.65 6.39 10.53
CA GLU A 87 -7.01 7.76 10.11
C GLU A 87 -6.05 8.28 9.05
N GLU A 88 -4.75 8.23 9.33
CA GLU A 88 -3.69 8.60 8.37
C GLU A 88 -3.74 7.73 7.10
N ASP A 89 -3.93 6.42 7.26
CA ASP A 89 -4.09 5.51 6.11
C ASP A 89 -5.23 5.97 5.19
N CYS A 90 -6.40 6.32 5.75
CA CYS A 90 -7.54 6.82 4.96
C CYS A 90 -7.24 8.14 4.25
N GLU A 91 -6.60 9.07 4.95
CA GLU A 91 -6.24 10.37 4.40
C GLU A 91 -5.29 10.22 3.20
N ASN A 92 -4.36 9.27 3.27
CA ASN A 92 -3.36 9.03 2.21
C ASN A 92 -3.98 8.58 0.88
N PHE A 93 -5.11 7.87 0.89
CA PHE A 93 -5.87 7.57 -0.34
C PHE A 93 -7.13 8.44 -0.52
N GLY A 94 -7.20 9.56 0.20
CA GLY A 94 -8.11 10.67 -0.10
C GLY A 94 -9.51 10.59 0.51
N ILE A 95 -9.73 9.79 1.56
CA ILE A 95 -11.02 9.77 2.29
C ILE A 95 -10.86 9.95 3.78
N ARG A 96 -11.96 10.30 4.45
CA ARG A 96 -12.02 10.28 5.90
C ARG A 96 -12.34 8.87 6.38
N ASN A 97 -11.75 8.47 7.50
CA ASN A 97 -12.04 7.21 8.17
C ASN A 97 -13.57 7.01 8.39
N SER A 98 -14.29 8.07 8.76
CA SER A 98 -15.75 8.04 8.95
C SER A 98 -16.57 7.68 7.70
N ASP A 99 -15.98 7.78 6.50
CA ASP A 99 -16.65 7.47 5.23
C ASP A 99 -16.38 6.02 4.76
N LEU A 100 -15.46 5.28 5.40
CA LEU A 100 -15.14 3.88 5.07
C LEU A 100 -16.40 2.99 5.00
N ALA A 101 -17.30 3.12 5.97
CA ALA A 101 -18.52 2.32 6.03
C ALA A 101 -19.47 2.53 4.83
N LYS A 102 -19.31 3.64 4.10
CA LYS A 102 -20.16 4.02 2.96
C LYS A 102 -19.54 3.62 1.63
N CYS A 103 -18.22 3.68 1.50
CA CYS A 103 -17.53 3.47 0.24
C CYS A 103 -16.79 2.13 0.16
N LEU A 104 -16.13 1.68 1.23
CA LEU A 104 -15.20 0.57 1.18
C LEU A 104 -15.93 -0.76 0.93
N GLN A 105 -15.87 -1.25 -0.31
CA GLN A 105 -16.58 -2.44 -0.75
C GLN A 105 -15.66 -3.30 -1.62
N LYS A 106 -15.51 -4.56 -1.20
CA LYS A 106 -14.75 -5.54 -1.98
C LYS A 106 -15.38 -5.75 -3.35
N GLY A 107 -14.62 -5.47 -4.41
CA GLY A 107 -15.08 -5.49 -5.80
C GLY A 107 -16.12 -4.42 -6.14
N GLY A 108 -16.29 -3.39 -5.30
CA GLY A 108 -17.09 -2.21 -5.61
C GLY A 108 -16.23 -1.01 -6.02
N ASP A 109 -16.83 0.18 -5.99
CA ASP A 109 -16.22 1.43 -6.46
C ASP A 109 -15.03 1.91 -5.60
N CYS A 110 -14.87 1.37 -4.38
CA CYS A 110 -13.72 1.61 -3.52
C CYS A 110 -13.23 0.29 -2.92
N GLN A 111 -12.06 -0.17 -3.35
CA GLN A 111 -11.45 -1.43 -2.93
C GLN A 111 -10.39 -1.16 -1.86
N GLY A 112 -10.43 -1.91 -0.75
CA GLY A 112 -9.37 -1.88 0.27
C GLY A 112 -8.31 -2.95 0.06
N TYR A 113 -7.06 -2.60 0.33
CA TYR A 113 -5.90 -3.49 0.30
C TYR A 113 -5.30 -3.55 1.69
N LEU A 114 -5.38 -4.72 2.32
CA LEU A 114 -4.98 -4.89 3.71
C LEU A 114 -3.53 -5.37 3.80
N PHE A 115 -2.75 -4.68 4.62
CA PHE A 115 -1.37 -4.98 4.90
C PHE A 115 -1.16 -5.30 6.38
N ARG A 116 -0.13 -6.09 6.68
CA ARG A 116 0.29 -6.42 8.04
C ARG A 116 1.77 -6.10 8.24
N CYS A 117 2.08 -5.32 9.27
CA CYS A 117 3.46 -5.09 9.69
C CYS A 117 4.11 -6.40 10.13
N LEU A 118 5.31 -6.69 9.61
CA LEU A 118 6.07 -7.90 9.94
C LEU A 118 6.63 -7.87 11.37
N HIS A 119 6.80 -6.68 11.95
CA HIS A 119 7.41 -6.50 13.28
C HIS A 119 6.41 -6.49 14.42
N CYS A 120 5.36 -5.67 14.32
CA CYS A 120 4.39 -5.48 15.40
C CYS A 120 3.04 -6.15 15.14
N GLY A 121 2.80 -6.69 13.94
CA GLY A 121 1.56 -7.36 13.56
C GLY A 121 0.37 -6.45 13.33
N LYS A 122 0.50 -5.13 13.54
CA LYS A 122 -0.55 -4.15 13.27
C LYS A 122 -0.90 -4.09 11.79
N LEU A 123 -2.15 -3.70 11.52
CA LEU A 123 -2.69 -3.56 10.19
C LEU A 123 -2.42 -2.16 9.62
N ARG A 124 -2.28 -2.10 8.30
CA ARG A 124 -2.26 -0.87 7.49
C ARG A 124 -3.27 -1.02 6.34
N LEU A 125 -3.90 0.06 5.92
CA LEU A 125 -4.89 0.06 4.84
C LEU A 125 -4.47 0.96 3.69
N TRP A 126 -4.51 0.43 2.47
CA TRP A 126 -4.57 1.24 1.26
C TRP A 126 -5.94 1.10 0.62
N GLY A 127 -6.31 2.04 -0.25
CA GLY A 127 -7.52 1.94 -1.05
C GLY A 127 -7.39 2.71 -2.34
N ASP A 128 -8.18 2.34 -3.34
CA ASP A 128 -8.33 3.09 -4.57
C ASP A 128 -9.78 3.04 -5.05
N PHE A 129 -10.05 3.80 -6.12
CA PHE A 129 -11.37 3.95 -6.70
C PHE A 129 -11.34 3.61 -8.18
N SER A 130 -12.37 2.91 -8.66
CA SER A 130 -12.56 2.53 -10.08
C SER A 130 -13.13 3.65 -10.94
#